data_AF-A0A1G7C2D3-F1
#
_entry.id   AF-A0A1G7C2D3-F1
#
_cell.length_a   1.000
_cell.length_b   1.000
_cell.length_c   1.000
_cell.angle_alpha   90.00
_cell.angle_beta   90.00
_cell.angle_gamma   90.00
#
_symmetry.space_group_name_H-M   'P 1'
#
loop_
_entity.id
_entity.type
_entity.pdbx_description
1 polymer ?
#
loop_
_entity_poly.entity_id
_entity_poly.type
_entity_poly.pdbx_seq_one_letter_code
_entity_poly.pdbx_strand_id
1 'polypeptide(L)'
;MAMLSIRLLVSFVIVALLTACGGDGGSDSSPALSADNVNLIFVVTPDLAYSDAGDIDPDTANLTPQGLQRSLMLASYLKEQVLGGDNVSKIYTISPMSHLQTANNYPDMTAIGFIQQFAMLNQTTSVVAHDGTTYTANNFPINVSYANEAAVPEQAAKPEAFVTGWPAYCPGCGGMDFANAGSINDMLVASIIDGKQAGYYVFSAPWETVSVMLTSIIDTYGYNLTLPDTYKGANYVYALSIPASGTPSLITYNSNLNPLASDPILPAEVPSAACTNSLQHGYRLTLYDGMPGVTVPANINTNSRIYIVRHAEAHPDPTYGFDDGNYVAAGQWRALHLATALRGKIAPSEVHSIDPAAVWYVNPYNPTLPVSYVRPALTVWPYAIANNLPFYLAAKVSLGNPYVPTQSDVAIATSQYFFNGGTFSNKTILVAWESGHIKPFLNELIKSYGIPADSSLLLDVAWPSADYDTIWTVTLDAQGSLTIDNELCEGIDSARLPETAPMF
;
A
#
# COMPACT_ATOMS: atom_id res chain seq x y z
N MET A 1 10.42 62.87 51.11
CA MET A 1 9.54 63.45 50.08
C MET A 1 10.41 63.97 48.96
N ALA A 2 10.48 63.24 47.86
CA ALA A 2 11.17 63.55 46.61
C ALA A 2 10.47 62.69 45.54
N MET A 3 10.29 63.05 44.28
CA MET A 3 10.57 64.25 43.50
C MET A 3 9.74 64.10 42.21
N LEU A 4 9.25 65.22 41.67
CA LEU A 4 9.10 65.60 40.25
C LEU A 4 8.66 64.58 39.15
N SER A 5 7.49 64.90 38.58
CA SER A 5 7.20 65.24 37.16
C SER A 5 7.16 64.22 35.99
N ILE A 6 5.96 64.19 35.36
CA ILE A 6 5.61 64.32 33.91
C ILE A 6 5.91 63.15 32.94
N ARG A 7 4.84 62.66 32.27
CA ARG A 7 4.79 62.18 30.87
C ARG A 7 3.37 62.45 30.32
N LEU A 8 3.11 63.49 29.55
CA LEU A 8 3.22 63.67 28.08
C LEU A 8 2.62 62.53 27.23
N LEU A 9 1.49 62.86 26.59
CA LEU A 9 0.73 62.10 25.61
C LEU A 9 1.19 62.53 24.21
N VAL A 10 1.69 61.61 23.38
CA VAL A 10 1.97 61.85 21.95
C VAL A 10 1.63 60.60 21.14
N SER A 11 0.71 60.76 20.18
CA SER A 11 0.38 59.79 19.13
C SER A 11 1.52 59.66 18.13
N PHE A 12 1.83 58.44 17.69
CA PHE A 12 2.52 58.19 16.43
C PHE A 12 1.87 57.01 15.69
N VAL A 13 1.25 57.34 14.56
CA VAL A 13 0.92 56.43 13.46
C VAL A 13 2.22 56.13 12.73
N ILE A 14 2.56 54.86 12.50
CA ILE A 14 3.62 54.47 11.56
C ILE A 14 3.05 53.46 10.57
N VAL A 15 3.31 53.80 9.31
CA VAL A 15 2.86 53.23 8.04
C VAL A 15 3.59 51.93 7.71
N ALA A 16 2.88 51.01 7.06
CA ALA A 16 3.39 49.81 6.43
C ALA A 16 4.29 50.13 5.21
N LEU A 17 5.39 49.38 5.07
CA LEU A 17 5.99 48.83 3.83
C LEU A 17 7.47 48.54 4.11
N LEU A 18 7.89 47.28 3.91
CA LEU A 18 9.01 46.87 3.04
C LEU A 18 9.38 45.40 3.25
N THR A 19 9.22 44.64 2.16
CA THR A 19 10.10 43.60 1.59
C THR A 19 10.48 42.34 2.37
N ALA A 20 10.13 41.23 1.71
CA ALA A 20 10.74 39.91 1.78
C ALA A 20 12.26 39.91 1.97
N CYS A 21 12.71 39.13 2.96
CA CYS A 21 13.98 38.46 2.97
C CYS A 21 13.71 36.99 3.33
N GLY A 22 14.16 36.09 2.46
CA GLY A 22 14.16 34.65 2.72
C GLY A 22 15.00 34.31 3.95
N GLY A 23 14.52 33.31 4.67
CA GLY A 23 15.16 32.73 5.84
C GLY A 23 14.48 31.40 6.15
N ASP A 24 15.06 30.32 5.61
CA ASP A 24 14.82 28.94 6.02
C ASP A 24 15.11 28.79 7.53
N GLY A 25 14.24 28.06 8.24
CA GLY A 25 14.49 27.63 9.62
C GLY A 25 13.45 28.02 10.67
N GLY A 26 12.20 28.30 10.29
CA GLY A 26 11.07 28.46 11.22
C GLY A 26 10.21 27.21 11.25
N SER A 27 9.94 26.67 12.45
CA SER A 27 8.89 25.66 12.66
C SER A 27 7.58 26.15 12.04
N ASP A 28 6.97 25.34 11.18
CA ASP A 28 5.73 25.70 10.50
C ASP A 28 4.60 25.87 11.51
N SER A 29 4.11 27.11 11.66
CA SER A 29 3.03 27.47 12.57
C SER A 29 1.67 27.50 11.85
N SER A 30 1.57 26.89 10.66
CA SER A 30 0.31 26.81 9.94
C SER A 30 -0.73 26.09 10.81
N PRO A 31 -1.93 26.68 11.00
CA PRO A 31 -2.97 26.05 11.79
C PRO A 31 -3.45 24.75 11.12
N ALA A 32 -4.01 23.85 11.92
CA ALA A 32 -4.73 22.69 11.39
C ALA A 32 -5.89 23.15 10.49
N LEU A 33 -6.20 22.32 9.50
CA LEU A 33 -7.31 22.54 8.58
C LEU A 33 -8.65 22.44 9.32
N SER A 34 -9.66 23.16 8.84
CA SER A 34 -11.01 23.08 9.39
C SER A 34 -11.79 21.95 8.71
N ALA A 35 -12.42 21.08 9.51
CA ALA A 35 -13.34 20.05 9.04
C ALA A 35 -14.59 20.59 8.33
N ASP A 36 -14.90 21.89 8.49
CA ASP A 36 -16.04 22.55 7.84
C ASP A 36 -15.74 22.94 6.38
N ASN A 37 -14.49 22.79 5.94
CA ASN A 37 -14.05 23.09 4.57
C ASN A 37 -13.94 21.80 3.75
N VAL A 38 -14.01 21.94 2.42
CA VAL A 38 -13.50 20.90 1.51
C VAL A 38 -11.98 21.05 1.47
N ASN A 39 -11.25 20.08 2.02
CA ASN A 39 -9.78 20.11 2.05
C ASN A 39 -9.21 19.06 1.09
N LEU A 40 -8.52 19.51 0.03
CA LEU A 40 -7.71 18.65 -0.83
C LEU A 40 -6.26 18.72 -0.36
N ILE A 41 -5.72 17.63 0.17
CA ILE A 41 -4.42 17.56 0.83
C ILE A 41 -3.50 16.70 -0.04
N PHE A 42 -2.49 17.31 -0.63
CA PHE A 42 -1.53 16.67 -1.52
C PHE A 42 -0.24 16.36 -0.75
N VAL A 43 0.00 15.07 -0.53
CA VAL A 43 1.22 14.51 0.02
C VAL A 43 2.14 14.18 -1.15
N VAL A 44 3.25 14.91 -1.27
CA VAL A 44 4.22 14.70 -2.35
C VAL A 44 5.11 13.52 -1.98
N THR A 45 5.10 12.49 -2.81
CA THR A 45 5.90 11.28 -2.59
C THR A 45 7.14 11.27 -3.47
N PRO A 46 8.29 10.77 -2.96
CA PRO A 46 9.52 10.75 -3.73
C PRO A 46 9.49 9.67 -4.80
N ASP A 47 10.17 9.93 -5.91
CA ASP A 47 10.45 8.97 -6.97
C ASP A 47 11.87 9.20 -7.54
N LEU A 48 12.23 8.49 -8.61
CA LEU A 48 13.54 8.65 -9.27
C LEU A 48 13.78 10.07 -9.83
N ALA A 49 12.73 10.80 -10.18
CA ALA A 49 12.84 12.13 -10.78
C ALA A 49 12.91 13.24 -9.73
N TYR A 50 12.13 13.11 -8.66
CA TYR A 50 11.96 14.08 -7.59
C TYR A 50 12.01 13.38 -6.24
N SER A 51 13.16 13.46 -5.57
CA SER A 51 13.34 12.91 -4.23
C SER A 51 14.34 13.73 -3.42
N ASP A 52 14.21 13.64 -2.09
CA ASP A 52 15.27 14.11 -1.20
C ASP A 52 16.42 13.10 -1.18
N ALA A 53 17.64 13.59 -0.97
CA ALA A 53 18.83 12.75 -0.96
C ALA A 53 18.69 11.62 0.06
N GLY A 54 18.82 10.38 -0.44
CA GLY A 54 18.76 9.18 0.37
C GLY A 54 17.36 8.63 0.60
N ASP A 55 16.28 9.22 0.08
CA ASP A 55 14.92 8.67 0.28
C ASP A 55 14.58 7.54 -0.70
N ILE A 56 15.14 7.58 -1.92
CA ILE A 56 14.92 6.58 -2.99
C ILE A 56 16.23 5.87 -3.32
N ASP A 57 16.16 4.55 -3.48
CA ASP A 57 17.25 3.76 -4.03
C ASP A 57 17.17 3.78 -5.57
N PRO A 58 18.21 4.25 -6.29
CA PRO A 58 18.16 4.40 -7.74
C PRO A 58 18.17 3.06 -8.49
N ASP A 59 18.67 1.98 -7.88
CA ASP A 59 18.80 0.69 -8.52
C ASP A 59 17.49 -0.10 -8.45
N THR A 60 16.71 0.08 -7.39
CA THR A 60 15.44 -0.63 -7.17
C THR A 60 14.20 0.26 -7.32
N ALA A 61 14.36 1.58 -7.38
CA ALA A 61 13.30 2.58 -7.38
C ALA A 61 12.34 2.51 -6.17
N ASN A 62 12.69 1.73 -5.13
CA ASN A 62 11.99 1.70 -3.87
C ASN A 62 12.46 2.84 -2.96
N LEU A 63 11.71 3.07 -1.89
CA LEU A 63 12.26 3.80 -0.76
C LEU A 63 13.52 3.09 -0.23
N THR A 64 14.44 3.88 0.30
CA THR A 64 15.47 3.38 1.21
C THR A 64 14.89 3.24 2.64
N PRO A 65 15.65 2.70 3.60
CA PRO A 65 15.31 2.80 5.01
C PRO A 65 15.02 4.23 5.50
N GLN A 66 15.76 5.23 4.99
CA GLN A 66 15.54 6.64 5.29
C GLN A 66 14.17 7.12 4.79
N GLY A 67 13.85 6.81 3.54
CA GLY A 67 12.58 7.19 2.93
C GLY A 67 11.40 6.55 3.66
N LEU A 68 11.53 5.26 4.02
CA LEU A 68 10.52 4.56 4.83
C LEU A 68 10.38 5.20 6.21
N GLN A 69 11.47 5.58 6.87
CA GLN A 69 11.38 6.27 8.14
C GLN A 69 10.69 7.64 7.99
N ARG A 70 10.94 8.38 6.91
CA ARG A 70 10.22 9.63 6.62
C ARG A 70 8.72 9.39 6.55
N SER A 71 8.27 8.40 5.79
CA SER A 71 6.85 8.14 5.61
C SER A 71 6.15 7.79 6.93
N LEU A 72 6.81 6.99 7.76
CA LEU A 72 6.33 6.62 9.08
C LEU A 72 6.15 7.85 10.00
N MET A 73 7.13 8.76 10.01
CA MET A 73 7.07 9.99 10.82
C MET A 73 6.09 11.02 10.25
N LEU A 74 5.97 11.12 8.92
CA LEU A 74 5.07 12.05 8.25
C LEU A 74 3.61 11.73 8.57
N ALA A 75 3.26 10.45 8.78
CA ALA A 75 1.93 10.05 9.17
C ALA A 75 1.43 10.71 10.46
N SER A 76 2.26 10.75 11.51
CA SER A 76 1.95 11.43 12.77
C SER A 76 1.74 12.93 12.54
N TYR A 77 2.61 13.55 11.75
CA TYR A 77 2.50 14.97 11.38
C TYR A 77 1.20 15.29 10.63
N LEU A 78 0.82 14.48 9.64
CA LEU A 78 -0.44 14.63 8.91
C LEU A 78 -1.65 14.53 9.84
N LYS A 79 -1.66 13.52 10.72
CA LYS A 79 -2.76 13.29 11.66
C LYS A 79 -2.90 14.45 12.65
N GLU A 80 -1.81 14.87 13.26
CA GLU A 80 -1.85 15.82 14.38
C GLU A 80 -1.82 17.28 13.93
N GLN A 81 -0.94 17.64 12.99
CA GLN A 81 -0.69 19.03 12.62
C GLN A 81 -1.56 19.49 11.45
N VAL A 82 -1.80 18.62 10.46
CA VAL A 82 -2.60 18.99 9.28
C VAL A 82 -4.09 18.82 9.56
N LEU A 83 -4.50 17.67 10.14
CA LEU A 83 -5.91 17.36 10.44
C LEU A 83 -6.34 17.76 11.87
N GLY A 84 -5.43 18.18 12.74
CA GLY A 84 -5.79 18.53 14.13
C GLY A 84 -6.27 17.34 14.98
N GLY A 85 -5.91 16.11 14.60
CA GLY A 85 -6.35 14.87 15.25
C GLY A 85 -7.61 14.23 14.64
N ASP A 86 -8.27 14.90 13.69
CA ASP A 86 -9.48 14.37 13.04
C ASP A 86 -9.19 13.18 12.12
N ASN A 87 -10.23 12.43 11.78
CA ASN A 87 -10.16 11.35 10.79
C ASN A 87 -10.27 11.88 9.37
N VAL A 88 -9.49 11.28 8.47
CA VAL A 88 -9.59 11.51 7.03
C VAL A 88 -10.95 11.08 6.48
N SER A 89 -11.41 11.73 5.40
CA SER A 89 -12.64 11.37 4.70
C SER A 89 -12.37 10.40 3.55
N LYS A 90 -11.28 10.58 2.80
CA LYS A 90 -10.79 9.67 1.75
C LYS A 90 -9.29 9.78 1.57
N ILE A 91 -8.65 8.67 1.23
CA ILE A 91 -7.24 8.60 0.82
C ILE A 91 -7.20 8.08 -0.62
N TYR A 92 -6.56 8.82 -1.52
CA TYR A 92 -6.31 8.45 -2.91
C TYR A 92 -4.80 8.37 -3.15
N THR A 93 -4.38 7.39 -3.92
CA THR A 93 -2.98 7.17 -4.29
C THR A 93 -2.89 6.87 -5.78
N ILE A 94 -1.76 7.15 -6.41
CA ILE A 94 -1.56 6.70 -7.79
C ILE A 94 -1.57 5.17 -7.88
N SER A 95 -2.19 4.61 -8.92
CA SER A 95 -2.08 3.18 -9.22
C SER A 95 -0.62 2.85 -9.58
N PRO A 96 0.06 1.90 -8.89
CA PRO A 96 1.51 1.72 -9.01
C PRO A 96 2.01 1.40 -10.42
N MET A 97 1.22 0.66 -11.20
CA MET A 97 1.60 0.33 -12.58
C MET A 97 1.36 1.48 -13.57
N SER A 98 0.60 2.53 -13.19
CA SER A 98 0.41 3.72 -14.04
C SER A 98 1.67 4.58 -14.11
N HIS A 99 2.56 4.45 -13.13
CA HIS A 99 3.87 5.11 -13.09
C HIS A 99 4.99 4.07 -12.98
N LEU A 100 5.57 3.69 -14.12
CA LEU A 100 6.75 2.82 -14.15
C LEU A 100 8.02 3.67 -14.08
N GLN A 101 8.79 3.49 -13.02
CA GLN A 101 10.01 4.25 -12.78
C GLN A 101 11.11 3.82 -13.78
N THR A 102 11.57 4.80 -14.57
CA THR A 102 12.07 4.63 -15.94
C THR A 102 13.43 3.92 -16.09
N ALA A 103 14.22 3.77 -15.03
CA ALA A 103 15.51 3.08 -15.12
C ALA A 103 15.36 1.58 -15.43
N ASN A 104 14.35 0.94 -14.83
CA ASN A 104 14.16 -0.51 -14.86
C ASN A 104 12.68 -0.94 -14.99
N ASN A 105 11.76 0.01 -15.21
CA ASN A 105 10.31 -0.21 -15.28
C ASN A 105 9.72 -0.82 -13.99
N TYR A 106 10.21 -0.39 -12.83
CA TYR A 106 9.62 -0.80 -11.55
C TYR A 106 8.31 -0.07 -11.30
N PRO A 107 7.32 -0.73 -10.68
CA PRO A 107 6.08 -0.07 -10.25
C PRO A 107 6.38 0.99 -9.18
N ASP A 108 5.68 2.11 -9.22
CA ASP A 108 5.74 3.12 -8.17
C ASP A 108 4.89 2.71 -6.97
N MET A 109 5.50 1.95 -6.07
CA MET A 109 4.89 1.58 -4.79
C MET A 109 4.97 2.70 -3.75
N THR A 110 5.77 3.74 -4.00
CA THR A 110 6.09 4.76 -3.00
C THR A 110 4.84 5.52 -2.59
N ALA A 111 3.97 5.88 -3.54
CA ALA A 111 2.75 6.62 -3.25
C ALA A 111 1.84 5.96 -2.20
N ILE A 112 1.57 4.65 -2.36
CA ILE A 112 0.76 3.89 -1.40
C ILE A 112 1.54 3.69 -0.10
N GLY A 113 2.81 3.31 -0.21
CA GLY A 113 3.65 3.05 0.95
C GLY A 113 3.89 4.28 1.84
N PHE A 114 3.95 5.48 1.26
CA PHE A 114 4.14 6.73 1.98
C PHE A 114 2.95 7.07 2.88
N ILE A 115 1.74 6.74 2.42
CA ILE A 115 0.50 7.06 3.13
C ILE A 115 -0.03 5.91 3.99
N GLN A 116 0.55 4.72 3.87
CA GLN A 116 0.07 3.54 4.58
C GLN A 116 0.02 3.74 6.09
N GLN A 117 1.08 4.26 6.70
CA GLN A 117 1.08 4.53 8.14
C GLN A 117 0.02 5.57 8.52
N PHE A 118 -0.22 6.60 7.69
CA PHE A 118 -1.27 7.57 7.94
C PHE A 118 -2.65 6.92 7.89
N ALA A 119 -2.90 6.00 6.95
CA ALA A 119 -4.13 5.22 6.92
C ALA A 119 -4.34 4.43 8.23
N MET A 120 -3.28 3.89 8.83
CA MET A 120 -3.31 3.18 10.12
C MET A 120 -3.64 4.08 11.33
N LEU A 121 -3.41 5.39 11.22
CA LEU A 121 -3.73 6.37 12.26
C LEU A 121 -5.14 6.96 12.11
N ASN A 122 -5.89 6.50 11.11
CA ASN A 122 -7.26 6.93 10.84
C ASN A 122 -8.23 5.77 11.03
N GLN A 123 -9.46 6.12 11.41
CA GLN A 123 -10.51 5.15 11.69
C GLN A 123 -11.53 5.08 10.57
N THR A 124 -11.99 3.86 10.30
CA THR A 124 -13.15 3.60 9.45
C THR A 124 -14.17 2.77 10.24
N THR A 125 -15.45 2.99 9.96
CA THR A 125 -16.55 2.20 10.55
C THR A 125 -17.37 1.58 9.43
N SER A 126 -17.56 0.27 9.47
CA SER A 126 -18.41 -0.44 8.51
C SER A 126 -19.47 -1.28 9.21
N VAL A 127 -20.61 -1.43 8.54
CA VAL A 127 -21.59 -2.47 8.87
C VAL A 127 -20.98 -3.84 8.55
N VAL A 128 -21.15 -4.79 9.48
CA VAL A 128 -20.57 -6.14 9.44
C VAL A 128 -21.62 -7.25 9.55
N ALA A 129 -22.89 -6.91 9.77
CA ALA A 129 -23.99 -7.87 9.79
C ALA A 129 -25.31 -7.23 9.34
N HIS A 130 -26.26 -8.07 8.88
CA HIS A 130 -27.58 -7.62 8.40
C HIS A 130 -28.46 -6.95 9.46
N ASP A 131 -28.16 -7.16 10.75
CA ASP A 131 -28.86 -6.51 11.87
C ASP A 131 -28.39 -5.07 12.11
N GLY A 132 -27.44 -4.57 11.32
CA GLY A 132 -26.87 -3.23 11.44
C GLY A 132 -25.69 -3.14 12.40
N THR A 133 -25.17 -4.26 12.91
CA THR A 133 -23.94 -4.27 13.72
C THR A 133 -22.80 -3.62 12.94
N THR A 134 -22.05 -2.73 13.60
CA THR A 134 -20.90 -2.03 13.03
C THR A 134 -19.61 -2.38 13.75
N TYR A 135 -18.50 -2.38 13.01
CA TYR A 135 -17.14 -2.49 13.53
C TYR A 135 -16.33 -1.25 13.17
N THR A 136 -15.53 -0.74 14.11
CA THR A 136 -14.62 0.38 13.89
C THR A 136 -13.19 -0.10 14.00
N ALA A 137 -12.39 0.23 13.00
CA ALA A 137 -11.04 -0.28 12.84
C ALA A 137 -10.05 0.87 12.62
N ASN A 138 -8.81 0.70 13.10
CA ASN A 138 -7.71 1.67 12.91
C ASN A 138 -6.93 1.31 11.63
N ASN A 139 -7.59 1.45 10.49
CA ASN A 139 -7.07 1.24 9.15
C ASN A 139 -8.04 1.87 8.15
N PHE A 140 -7.73 3.06 7.65
CA PHE A 140 -8.59 3.69 6.65
C PHE A 140 -8.35 3.07 5.26
N PRO A 141 -9.40 2.80 4.45
CA PRO A 141 -9.23 2.28 3.10
C PRO A 141 -8.42 3.23 2.22
N ILE A 142 -7.49 2.67 1.44
CA ILE A 142 -6.69 3.42 0.47
C ILE A 142 -7.27 3.16 -0.92
N ASN A 143 -7.72 4.21 -1.60
CA ASN A 143 -8.20 4.11 -2.96
C ASN A 143 -7.01 4.10 -3.92
N VAL A 144 -6.83 2.97 -4.63
CA VAL A 144 -5.75 2.79 -5.60
C VAL A 144 -6.13 2.01 -6.86
N SER A 145 -7.36 1.47 -6.90
CA SER A 145 -7.81 0.66 -8.04
C SER A 145 -7.90 1.47 -9.33
N TYR A 146 -7.81 0.80 -10.48
CA TYR A 146 -8.04 1.47 -11.76
C TYR A 146 -9.47 2.00 -11.82
N ALA A 147 -9.62 3.32 -12.03
CA ALA A 147 -10.93 3.97 -12.03
C ALA A 147 -11.79 3.56 -13.24
N ASN A 148 -11.16 3.32 -14.39
CA ASN A 148 -11.80 2.84 -15.61
C ASN A 148 -10.75 2.24 -16.58
N GLU A 149 -11.19 1.79 -17.75
CA GLU A 149 -10.33 1.16 -18.76
C GLU A 149 -9.16 2.05 -19.24
N ALA A 150 -9.35 3.38 -19.31
CA ALA A 150 -8.30 4.29 -19.76
C ALA A 150 -7.13 4.38 -18.76
N ALA A 151 -7.38 4.09 -17.48
CA ALA A 151 -6.37 4.06 -16.44
C ALA A 151 -5.53 2.77 -16.42
N VAL A 152 -5.91 1.73 -17.19
CA VAL A 152 -5.22 0.43 -17.13
C VAL A 152 -3.98 0.47 -18.04
N PRO A 153 -2.76 0.35 -17.48
CA PRO A 153 -1.55 0.22 -18.29
C PRO A 153 -1.56 -1.09 -19.08
N GLU A 154 -0.93 -1.13 -20.25
CA GLU A 154 -0.86 -2.33 -21.10
C GLU A 154 -0.22 -3.54 -20.38
N GLN A 155 0.62 -3.26 -19.38
CA GLN A 155 1.39 -4.21 -18.62
C GLN A 155 0.61 -4.78 -17.43
N ALA A 156 -0.56 -4.21 -17.13
CA ALA A 156 -1.46 -4.67 -16.09
C ALA A 156 -2.62 -5.51 -16.67
N ALA A 157 -3.11 -6.43 -15.85
CA ALA A 157 -4.34 -7.16 -16.09
C ALA A 157 -5.49 -6.19 -15.90
N LYS A 158 -6.46 -6.30 -16.80
CA LYS A 158 -7.72 -5.60 -16.62
C LYS A 158 -8.44 -6.20 -15.41
N PRO A 159 -8.94 -5.38 -14.47
CA PRO A 159 -9.82 -5.84 -13.43
C PRO A 159 -10.99 -6.65 -14.00
N GLU A 160 -11.42 -7.67 -13.27
CA GLU A 160 -12.59 -8.46 -13.60
C GLU A 160 -13.78 -8.08 -12.72
N ALA A 161 -14.99 -8.19 -13.26
CA ALA A 161 -16.20 -7.99 -12.47
C ALA A 161 -16.37 -9.15 -11.48
N PHE A 162 -16.49 -8.85 -10.19
CA PHE A 162 -16.63 -9.87 -9.16
C PHE A 162 -18.00 -10.59 -9.18
N VAL A 163 -19.03 -9.98 -9.77
CA VAL A 163 -20.33 -10.62 -10.06
C VAL A 163 -20.78 -10.22 -11.46
N THR A 164 -21.34 -11.17 -12.22
CA THR A 164 -21.91 -10.90 -13.54
C THR A 164 -22.90 -9.75 -13.48
N GLY A 165 -22.63 -8.68 -14.24
CA GLY A 165 -23.46 -7.47 -14.29
C GLY A 165 -22.98 -6.31 -13.41
N TRP A 166 -21.95 -6.51 -12.59
CA TRP A 166 -21.27 -5.44 -11.87
C TRP A 166 -20.16 -4.80 -12.73
N PRO A 167 -19.72 -3.57 -12.41
CA PRO A 167 -18.58 -2.98 -13.09
C PRO A 167 -17.32 -3.83 -12.86
N ALA A 168 -16.45 -3.86 -13.86
CA ALA A 168 -15.12 -4.49 -13.75
C ALA A 168 -14.16 -3.61 -12.94
N TYR A 169 -14.29 -2.30 -13.09
CA TYR A 169 -13.52 -1.28 -12.38
C TYR A 169 -14.23 -0.87 -11.09
N CYS A 170 -13.52 -0.20 -10.19
CA CYS A 170 -14.05 0.20 -8.89
C CYS A 170 -14.36 1.71 -8.83
N PRO A 171 -15.61 2.16 -9.06
CA PRO A 171 -15.90 3.59 -9.06
C PRO A 171 -15.70 4.28 -7.70
N GLY A 172 -15.84 3.55 -6.59
CA GLY A 172 -15.71 4.10 -5.24
C GLY A 172 -14.34 3.94 -4.58
N CYS A 173 -13.47 3.11 -5.18
CA CYS A 173 -12.10 2.86 -4.72
C CYS A 173 -11.04 3.14 -5.80
N GLY A 174 -11.43 3.82 -6.88
CA GLY A 174 -10.53 4.30 -7.91
C GLY A 174 -9.48 5.24 -7.34
N GLY A 175 -8.21 4.95 -7.63
CA GLY A 175 -7.07 5.80 -7.32
C GLY A 175 -6.84 6.90 -8.36
N MET A 176 -5.65 7.49 -8.31
CA MET A 176 -5.16 8.43 -9.31
C MET A 176 -4.42 7.69 -10.43
N ASP A 177 -4.40 8.31 -11.61
CA ASP A 177 -3.64 7.84 -12.76
C ASP A 177 -2.49 8.81 -13.06
N PHE A 178 -1.26 8.32 -13.18
CA PHE A 178 -0.09 9.18 -13.40
C PHE A 178 -0.18 9.98 -14.71
N ALA A 179 -0.70 9.38 -15.78
CA ALA A 179 -0.87 10.04 -17.07
C ALA A 179 -2.12 10.92 -17.16
N ASN A 180 -2.96 10.92 -16.12
CA ASN A 180 -4.30 11.50 -16.13
C ASN A 180 -5.12 11.06 -17.37
N ALA A 181 -5.01 9.78 -17.74
CA ALA A 181 -5.64 9.21 -18.91
C ALA A 181 -7.16 9.42 -18.86
N GLY A 182 -7.73 10.01 -19.91
CA GLY A 182 -9.16 10.32 -19.95
C GLY A 182 -9.61 11.33 -18.89
N SER A 183 -8.71 12.18 -18.36
CA SER A 183 -9.00 13.17 -17.32
C SER A 183 -9.49 12.59 -15.99
N ILE A 184 -9.02 11.40 -15.63
CA ILE A 184 -9.40 10.69 -14.40
C ILE A 184 -9.16 11.53 -13.15
N ASN A 185 -7.97 12.14 -13.02
CA ASN A 185 -7.62 12.94 -11.85
C ASN A 185 -8.47 14.22 -11.79
N ASP A 186 -8.71 14.85 -12.95
CA ASP A 186 -9.54 16.06 -13.03
C ASP A 186 -10.98 15.77 -12.63
N MET A 187 -11.57 14.69 -13.15
CA MET A 187 -12.93 14.26 -12.80
C MET A 187 -13.04 13.87 -11.33
N LEU A 188 -12.03 13.19 -10.78
CA LEU A 188 -11.99 12.84 -9.37
C LEU A 188 -12.03 14.10 -8.50
N VAL A 189 -11.15 15.07 -8.75
CA VAL A 189 -11.11 16.29 -7.95
C VAL A 189 -12.37 17.13 -8.15
N ALA A 190 -12.86 17.27 -9.39
CA ALA A 190 -14.09 17.99 -9.68
C ALA A 190 -15.28 17.40 -8.91
N SER A 191 -15.37 16.06 -8.82
CA SER A 191 -16.44 15.40 -8.06
C SER A 191 -16.43 15.76 -6.57
N ILE A 192 -15.26 16.00 -5.98
CA ILE A 192 -15.09 16.38 -4.59
C ILE A 192 -15.44 17.86 -4.38
N ILE A 193 -14.89 18.75 -5.21
CA ILE A 193 -15.13 20.20 -5.12
C ILE A 193 -16.61 20.52 -5.39
N ASP A 194 -17.17 19.96 -6.47
CA ASP A 194 -18.56 20.21 -6.87
C ASP A 194 -19.56 19.51 -5.95
N GLY A 195 -19.15 18.39 -5.34
CA GLY A 195 -19.91 17.70 -4.30
C GLY A 195 -20.08 18.52 -3.03
N LYS A 196 -19.17 19.48 -2.76
CA LYS A 196 -19.20 20.40 -1.60
C LYS A 196 -19.34 19.69 -0.25
N GLN A 197 -18.86 18.46 -0.16
CA GLN A 197 -18.83 17.72 1.09
C GLN A 197 -17.57 18.11 1.85
N ALA A 198 -17.76 18.81 2.97
CA ALA A 198 -16.67 19.18 3.85
C ALA A 198 -15.97 17.92 4.40
N GLY A 199 -14.66 18.03 4.62
CA GLY A 199 -13.84 16.90 5.06
C GLY A 199 -12.40 16.99 4.57
N TYR A 200 -11.68 15.89 4.73
CA TYR A 200 -10.25 15.78 4.44
C TYR A 200 -10.02 14.72 3.36
N TYR A 201 -9.63 15.15 2.16
CA TYR A 201 -9.36 14.31 1.00
C TYR A 201 -7.86 14.32 0.73
N VAL A 202 -7.19 13.21 1.01
CA VAL A 202 -5.74 13.09 0.89
C VAL A 202 -5.38 12.44 -0.43
N PHE A 203 -4.41 13.02 -1.14
CA PHE A 203 -3.86 12.56 -2.41
C PHE A 203 -2.36 12.32 -2.23
N SER A 204 -1.90 11.09 -2.41
CA SER A 204 -0.48 10.71 -2.33
C SER A 204 0.04 10.42 -3.73
N ALA A 205 0.96 11.24 -4.24
CA ALA A 205 1.49 11.11 -5.60
C ALA A 205 2.84 11.80 -5.78
N PRO A 206 3.60 11.45 -6.84
CA PRO A 206 4.78 12.19 -7.28
C PRO A 206 4.50 13.66 -7.58
N TRP A 207 5.58 14.46 -7.57
CA TRP A 207 5.51 15.91 -7.75
C TRP A 207 4.85 16.32 -9.07
N GLU A 208 5.14 15.61 -10.17
CA GLU A 208 4.55 15.90 -11.49
C GLU A 208 3.03 15.78 -11.44
N THR A 209 2.50 14.71 -10.86
CA THR A 209 1.06 14.51 -10.72
C THR A 209 0.45 15.61 -9.85
N VAL A 210 1.05 15.90 -8.69
CA VAL A 210 0.54 16.93 -7.77
C VAL A 210 0.53 18.32 -8.42
N SER A 211 1.63 18.70 -9.07
CA SER A 211 1.77 20.02 -9.71
C SER A 211 0.79 20.22 -10.86
N VAL A 212 0.58 19.19 -11.69
CA VAL A 212 -0.41 19.21 -12.77
C VAL A 212 -1.83 19.28 -12.22
N MET A 213 -2.16 18.48 -11.19
CA MET A 213 -3.49 18.50 -10.57
C MET A 213 -3.81 19.88 -9.95
N LEU A 214 -2.87 20.46 -9.18
CA LEU A 214 -3.06 21.79 -8.60
C LEU A 214 -3.28 22.87 -9.66
N THR A 215 -2.52 22.81 -10.76
CA THR A 215 -2.68 23.74 -11.90
C THR A 215 -4.05 23.58 -12.56
N SER A 216 -4.45 22.33 -12.85
CA SER A 216 -5.75 22.02 -13.46
C SER A 216 -6.94 22.52 -12.62
N ILE A 217 -6.87 22.37 -11.30
CA ILE A 217 -7.90 22.85 -10.38
C ILE A 217 -8.01 24.37 -10.43
N ILE A 218 -6.89 25.07 -10.35
CA ILE A 218 -6.86 26.54 -10.39
C ILE A 218 -7.42 27.07 -11.70
N ASP A 219 -7.01 26.50 -12.83
CA ASP A 219 -7.47 26.92 -14.15
C ASP A 219 -8.97 26.66 -14.33
N THR A 220 -9.45 25.48 -13.88
CA THR A 220 -10.86 25.07 -14.02
C THR A 220 -11.79 25.93 -13.16
N TYR A 221 -11.40 26.22 -11.92
CA TYR A 221 -12.24 26.95 -10.96
C TYR A 221 -11.93 28.44 -10.85
N GLY A 222 -10.92 28.93 -11.57
CA GLY A 222 -10.51 30.34 -11.58
C GLY A 222 -9.96 30.83 -10.23
N TYR A 223 -9.32 29.96 -9.46
CA TYR A 223 -8.79 30.31 -8.15
C TYR A 223 -7.49 31.12 -8.26
N ASN A 224 -7.45 32.31 -7.66
CA ASN A 224 -6.23 33.13 -7.66
C ASN A 224 -5.27 32.70 -6.53
N LEU A 225 -4.55 31.60 -6.75
CA LEU A 225 -3.61 31.01 -5.78
C LEU A 225 -2.20 30.95 -6.38
N THR A 226 -1.17 31.11 -5.53
CA THR A 226 0.22 30.94 -5.94
C THR A 226 0.64 29.49 -5.72
N LEU A 227 1.01 28.80 -6.80
CA LEU A 227 1.51 27.44 -6.74
C LEU A 227 3.03 27.38 -6.53
N PRO A 228 3.57 26.26 -6.02
CA PRO A 228 5.00 26.02 -6.04
C PRO A 228 5.46 25.70 -7.46
N ASP A 229 6.44 26.44 -7.97
CA ASP A 229 6.96 26.24 -9.33
C ASP A 229 7.94 25.05 -9.45
N THR A 230 8.43 24.54 -8.32
CA THR A 230 9.43 23.46 -8.26
C THR A 230 9.16 22.53 -7.09
N TYR A 231 9.60 21.27 -7.22
CA TYR A 231 9.69 20.34 -6.09
C TYR A 231 10.44 20.99 -4.92
N LYS A 232 9.87 20.87 -3.72
CA LYS A 232 10.42 21.46 -2.48
C LYS A 232 11.00 20.43 -1.51
N GLY A 233 10.79 19.14 -1.75
CA GLY A 233 11.19 18.06 -0.85
C GLY A 233 10.01 17.26 -0.33
N ALA A 234 10.29 16.06 0.20
CA ALA A 234 9.29 15.10 0.69
C ALA A 234 8.68 15.49 2.04
N ASN A 235 9.19 16.57 2.65
CA ASN A 235 8.59 17.17 3.85
C ASN A 235 7.39 18.08 3.57
N TYR A 236 7.19 18.47 2.31
CA TYR A 236 6.17 19.45 1.95
C TYR A 236 4.83 18.78 1.63
N VAL A 237 3.78 19.32 2.23
CA VAL A 237 2.38 18.92 2.00
C VAL A 237 1.60 20.17 1.61
N TYR A 238 0.80 20.08 0.54
CA TYR A 238 0.01 21.21 0.06
C TYR A 238 -1.47 20.96 0.35
N ALA A 239 -2.17 21.92 0.94
CA ALA A 239 -3.60 21.80 1.21
C ALA A 239 -4.38 22.93 0.55
N LEU A 240 -5.22 22.59 -0.43
CA LEU A 240 -6.24 23.49 -0.94
C LEU A 240 -7.47 23.39 -0.04
N SER A 241 -7.71 24.43 0.75
CA SER A 241 -8.86 24.51 1.65
C SER A 241 -9.93 25.45 1.08
N ILE A 242 -11.11 24.91 0.82
CA ILE A 242 -12.24 25.60 0.19
C ILE A 242 -13.37 25.72 1.23
N PRO A 243 -13.62 26.92 1.80
CA PRO A 243 -14.69 27.10 2.76
C PRO A 243 -16.07 27.13 2.09
N ALA A 244 -17.12 26.79 2.83
CA ALA A 244 -18.51 26.88 2.36
C ALA A 244 -18.90 28.30 1.88
N SER A 245 -18.25 29.31 2.44
CA SER A 245 -18.31 30.70 1.98
C SER A 245 -16.97 31.38 2.20
N GLY A 246 -16.53 32.20 1.25
CA GLY A 246 -15.24 32.90 1.32
C GLY A 246 -14.36 32.59 0.11
N THR A 247 -13.06 32.81 0.26
CA THR A 247 -12.07 32.55 -0.81
C THR A 247 -11.28 31.28 -0.45
N PRO A 248 -11.07 30.36 -1.40
CA PRO A 248 -10.15 29.25 -1.22
C PRO A 248 -8.74 29.73 -0.86
N SER A 249 -7.99 28.87 -0.17
CA SER A 249 -6.60 29.13 0.18
C SER A 249 -5.73 27.91 -0.07
N LEU A 250 -4.49 28.14 -0.51
CA LEU A 250 -3.47 27.10 -0.56
C LEU A 250 -2.57 27.28 0.66
N ILE A 251 -2.52 26.27 1.52
CA ILE A 251 -1.66 26.22 2.69
C ILE A 251 -0.52 25.25 2.37
N THR A 252 0.71 25.68 2.66
CA THR A 252 1.89 24.83 2.52
C THR A 252 2.36 24.45 3.92
N TYR A 253 2.37 23.15 4.19
CA TYR A 253 2.89 22.57 5.40
C TYR A 253 4.30 22.01 5.13
N ASN A 254 5.22 22.20 6.07
CA ASN A 254 6.55 21.60 6.08
C ASN A 254 6.76 20.85 7.41
N SER A 255 6.85 19.52 7.31
CA SER A 255 7.04 18.65 8.48
C SER A 255 8.41 18.79 9.14
N ASN A 256 9.40 19.40 8.46
CA ASN A 256 10.78 19.57 8.92
C ASN A 256 11.44 18.25 9.39
N LEU A 257 10.99 17.11 8.85
CA LEU A 257 11.51 15.79 9.24
C LEU A 257 12.94 15.58 8.70
N ASN A 258 13.76 14.95 9.55
CA ASN A 258 15.15 14.57 9.26
C ASN A 258 15.35 13.12 9.71
N PRO A 259 14.81 12.13 8.99
CA PRO A 259 14.93 10.71 9.32
C PRO A 259 16.38 10.23 9.27
N LEU A 260 16.68 9.15 10.00
CA LEU A 260 17.99 8.50 9.95
C LEU A 260 18.09 7.62 8.70
N ALA A 261 19.31 7.34 8.25
CA ALA A 261 19.55 6.44 7.12
C ALA A 261 19.44 4.94 7.46
N SER A 262 19.12 4.60 8.71
CA SER A 262 18.99 3.21 9.19
C SER A 262 17.55 2.71 9.08
N ASP A 263 17.38 1.39 9.17
CA ASP A 263 16.05 0.78 9.30
C ASP A 263 15.23 1.45 10.43
N PRO A 264 13.92 1.67 10.22
CA PRO A 264 13.05 2.21 11.26
C PRO A 264 13.09 1.36 12.53
N ILE A 265 13.35 2.01 13.66
CA ILE A 265 13.31 1.34 14.96
C ILE A 265 11.85 1.28 15.42
N LEU A 266 11.32 0.07 15.53
CA LEU A 266 9.97 -0.14 16.07
C LEU A 266 9.89 0.36 17.52
N PRO A 267 8.78 1.01 17.93
CA PRO A 267 8.65 1.59 19.26
C PRO A 267 8.51 0.54 20.39
N ALA A 268 8.28 -0.73 20.04
CA ALA A 268 8.28 -1.86 20.95
C ALA A 268 8.85 -3.11 20.29
N GLU A 269 9.30 -4.06 21.09
CA GLU A 269 9.73 -5.37 20.59
C GLU A 269 8.54 -6.15 20.02
N VAL A 270 8.75 -6.79 18.86
CA VAL A 270 7.76 -7.66 18.25
C VAL A 270 7.84 -9.05 18.90
N PRO A 271 6.74 -9.55 19.50
CA PRO A 271 6.75 -10.84 20.17
C PRO A 271 7.08 -11.99 19.21
N SER A 272 8.00 -12.85 19.62
CA SER A 272 8.39 -14.04 18.85
C SER A 272 7.67 -15.30 19.34
N ALA A 273 7.33 -16.20 18.42
CA ALA A 273 6.83 -17.54 18.71
C ALA A 273 7.74 -18.61 18.07
N ALA A 274 7.71 -19.83 18.62
CA ALA A 274 8.35 -20.97 17.98
C ALA A 274 7.53 -21.43 16.77
N CYS A 275 8.19 -21.86 15.70
CA CYS A 275 7.54 -22.53 14.56
C CYS A 275 6.97 -23.88 15.04
N THR A 276 5.67 -23.93 15.32
CA THR A 276 5.01 -25.15 15.82
C THR A 276 4.27 -25.92 14.75
N ASN A 277 3.98 -25.31 13.58
CA ASN A 277 3.13 -25.89 12.53
C ASN A 277 1.80 -26.42 13.07
N SER A 278 1.24 -25.72 14.08
CA SER A 278 0.04 -26.13 14.80
C SER A 278 -1.25 -25.81 14.05
N LEU A 279 -1.26 -24.76 13.23
CA LEU A 279 -2.40 -24.38 12.39
C LEU A 279 -2.36 -25.05 11.01
N GLN A 280 -1.18 -25.28 10.46
CA GLN A 280 -0.97 -26.04 9.23
C GLN A 280 0.02 -27.17 9.48
N HIS A 281 -0.42 -28.41 9.31
CA HIS A 281 0.43 -29.59 9.48
C HIS A 281 1.67 -29.51 8.58
N GLY A 282 2.80 -30.01 9.08
CA GLY A 282 4.02 -30.14 8.30
C GLY A 282 3.79 -30.96 7.03
N TYR A 283 4.20 -30.41 5.89
CA TYR A 283 4.02 -30.96 4.56
C TYR A 283 5.36 -30.92 3.82
N ARG A 284 5.67 -32.01 3.12
CA ARG A 284 6.76 -32.08 2.16
C ARG A 284 6.41 -33.05 1.04
N LEU A 285 6.47 -32.56 -0.20
CA LEU A 285 6.29 -33.35 -1.41
C LEU A 285 7.49 -33.15 -2.32
N THR A 286 8.01 -34.23 -2.90
CA THR A 286 9.02 -34.17 -3.96
C THR A 286 8.54 -34.95 -5.17
N LEU A 287 8.56 -34.33 -6.36
CA LEU A 287 8.22 -34.94 -7.65
C LEU A 287 9.41 -34.81 -8.61
N TYR A 288 9.87 -35.90 -9.21
CA TYR A 288 11.06 -35.95 -10.08
C TYR A 288 10.90 -36.98 -11.20
N ASP A 289 11.67 -36.80 -12.27
CA ASP A 289 11.67 -37.71 -13.42
C ASP A 289 12.11 -39.13 -13.03
N GLY A 290 11.33 -40.12 -13.45
CA GLY A 290 11.53 -41.53 -13.08
C GLY A 290 10.65 -42.04 -11.92
N MET A 291 9.86 -41.18 -11.26
CA MET A 291 8.79 -41.66 -10.39
C MET A 291 7.57 -42.15 -11.18
N PRO A 292 6.94 -43.27 -10.80
CA PRO A 292 5.75 -43.77 -11.49
C PRO A 292 4.61 -42.73 -11.51
N GLY A 293 4.09 -42.45 -12.70
CA GLY A 293 2.99 -41.48 -12.88
C GLY A 293 3.40 -40.01 -12.82
N VAL A 294 4.70 -39.70 -12.68
CA VAL A 294 5.22 -38.34 -12.70
C VAL A 294 5.79 -38.01 -14.08
N THR A 295 5.47 -36.84 -14.60
CA THR A 295 6.06 -36.27 -15.82
C THR A 295 6.45 -34.84 -15.53
N VAL A 296 7.74 -34.50 -15.66
CA VAL A 296 8.19 -33.11 -15.49
C VAL A 296 7.57 -32.23 -16.60
N PRO A 297 6.88 -31.13 -16.26
CA PRO A 297 6.22 -30.29 -17.26
C PRO A 297 7.21 -29.69 -18.25
N ALA A 298 6.82 -29.64 -19.53
CA ALA A 298 7.60 -28.92 -20.53
C ALA A 298 7.62 -27.42 -20.20
N ASN A 299 8.81 -26.81 -20.25
CA ASN A 299 9.05 -25.39 -19.95
C ASN A 299 8.83 -24.97 -18.49
N ILE A 300 8.87 -25.91 -17.54
CA ILE A 300 8.96 -25.57 -16.11
C ILE A 300 10.26 -24.78 -15.85
N ASN A 301 10.21 -23.83 -14.92
CA ASN A 301 11.39 -23.13 -14.44
C ASN A 301 12.39 -24.12 -13.82
N THR A 302 13.68 -23.77 -13.87
CA THR A 302 14.77 -24.60 -13.32
C THR A 302 15.69 -23.77 -12.46
N ASN A 303 16.36 -24.43 -11.50
CA ASN A 303 17.22 -23.77 -10.51
C ASN A 303 16.54 -22.59 -9.80
N SER A 304 15.25 -22.74 -9.47
CA SER A 304 14.45 -21.66 -8.90
C SER A 304 13.91 -22.02 -7.53
N ARG A 305 13.76 -21.01 -6.68
CA ARG A 305 13.11 -21.15 -5.38
C ARG A 305 12.13 -20.01 -5.13
N ILE A 306 10.93 -20.34 -4.68
CA ILE A 306 9.88 -19.37 -4.37
C ILE A 306 9.52 -19.55 -2.90
N TYR A 307 9.64 -18.48 -2.12
CA TYR A 307 9.11 -18.38 -0.76
C TYR A 307 7.80 -17.62 -0.83
N ILE A 308 6.73 -18.18 -0.27
CA ILE A 308 5.39 -17.61 -0.34
C ILE A 308 4.92 -17.34 1.09
N VAL A 309 4.70 -16.06 1.38
CA VAL A 309 4.04 -15.60 2.59
C VAL A 309 2.60 -15.20 2.26
N ARG A 310 1.70 -15.45 3.20
CA ARG A 310 0.37 -14.82 3.17
C ARG A 310 0.53 -13.33 3.46
N HIS A 311 -0.35 -12.51 2.91
CA HIS A 311 -0.48 -11.11 3.30
C HIS A 311 -0.67 -10.93 4.83
N ALA A 312 -0.11 -9.87 5.42
CA ALA A 312 -0.31 -9.55 6.82
C ALA A 312 -1.78 -9.22 7.09
N GLU A 313 -2.35 -9.72 8.19
CA GLU A 313 -3.60 -9.26 8.77
C GLU A 313 -3.62 -9.73 10.23
N ALA A 314 -4.41 -9.11 11.08
CA ALA A 314 -4.90 -9.78 12.29
C ALA A 314 -6.18 -9.05 12.74
N HIS A 315 -7.24 -9.15 11.93
CA HIS A 315 -8.60 -9.05 12.42
C HIS A 315 -8.90 -10.39 13.12
N PRO A 316 -8.81 -10.48 14.46
CA PRO A 316 -9.04 -11.74 15.16
C PRO A 316 -10.53 -12.07 15.27
N ASP A 317 -11.39 -11.42 14.47
CA ASP A 317 -12.83 -11.49 14.64
C ASP A 317 -13.50 -12.36 13.56
N PRO A 318 -13.54 -13.69 13.76
CA PRO A 318 -14.32 -14.58 12.92
C PRO A 318 -15.84 -14.34 13.06
N THR A 319 -16.29 -13.50 14.01
CA THR A 319 -17.70 -13.16 14.23
C THR A 319 -18.17 -12.11 13.24
N TYR A 320 -17.35 -11.10 12.96
CA TYR A 320 -17.78 -9.94 12.16
C TYR A 320 -17.24 -9.95 10.72
N GLY A 321 -16.15 -10.67 10.41
CA GLY A 321 -15.66 -10.81 9.03
C GLY A 321 -15.38 -9.47 8.34
N PHE A 322 -14.94 -8.46 9.10
CA PHE A 322 -14.60 -7.14 8.57
C PHE A 322 -13.34 -7.23 7.70
N ASP A 323 -13.43 -6.68 6.49
CA ASP A 323 -12.29 -6.51 5.60
C ASP A 323 -12.46 -5.20 4.84
N ASP A 324 -11.40 -4.39 4.76
CA ASP A 324 -11.34 -3.14 4.01
C ASP A 324 -10.19 -3.07 2.99
N GLY A 325 -9.60 -4.23 2.68
CA GLY A 325 -8.55 -4.40 1.68
C GLY A 325 -7.18 -3.89 2.12
N ASN A 326 -7.10 -3.27 3.30
CA ASN A 326 -5.86 -2.91 3.98
C ASN A 326 -5.60 -3.88 5.15
N TYR A 327 -4.40 -3.87 5.73
CA TYR A 327 -4.14 -4.58 6.99
C TYR A 327 -4.41 -3.66 8.19
N VAL A 328 -4.68 -4.28 9.34
CA VAL A 328 -4.80 -3.59 10.65
C VAL A 328 -3.44 -3.31 11.29
N ALA A 329 -3.47 -2.60 12.42
CA ALA A 329 -2.30 -2.24 13.23
C ALA A 329 -1.33 -3.40 13.46
N ALA A 330 -1.82 -4.55 13.90
CA ALA A 330 -1.01 -5.75 14.08
C ALA A 330 -0.34 -6.20 12.76
N GLY A 331 -1.03 -6.04 11.63
CA GLY A 331 -0.45 -6.27 10.30
C GLY A 331 0.71 -5.32 9.97
N GLN A 332 0.62 -4.04 10.35
CA GLN A 332 1.74 -3.08 10.21
C GLN A 332 2.95 -3.51 11.03
N TRP A 333 2.74 -3.94 12.28
CA TRP A 333 3.83 -4.46 13.12
C TRP A 333 4.53 -5.65 12.48
N ARG A 334 3.76 -6.61 11.94
CA ARG A 334 4.29 -7.74 11.19
C ARG A 334 5.06 -7.29 9.95
N ALA A 335 4.47 -6.46 9.10
CA ALA A 335 5.06 -6.03 7.83
C ALA A 335 6.41 -5.31 8.05
N LEU A 336 6.48 -4.38 9.00
CA LEU A 336 7.72 -3.68 9.33
C LEU A 336 8.78 -4.60 9.97
N HIS A 337 8.36 -5.65 10.69
CA HIS A 337 9.28 -6.60 11.33
C HIS A 337 9.74 -7.74 10.41
N LEU A 338 9.08 -7.93 9.26
CA LEU A 338 9.26 -9.11 8.42
C LEU A 338 10.72 -9.33 7.99
N ALA A 339 11.46 -8.26 7.68
CA ALA A 339 12.89 -8.32 7.36
C ALA A 339 13.73 -8.93 8.49
N THR A 340 13.40 -8.60 9.75
CA THR A 340 14.07 -9.17 10.92
C THR A 340 13.62 -10.60 11.16
N ALA A 341 12.32 -10.88 11.05
CA ALA A 341 11.73 -12.20 11.25
C ALA A 341 12.30 -13.26 10.29
N LEU A 342 12.60 -12.85 9.05
CA LEU A 342 13.09 -13.71 7.98
C LEU A 342 14.63 -13.72 7.83
N ARG A 343 15.34 -12.94 8.64
CA ARG A 343 16.80 -12.83 8.57
C ARG A 343 17.47 -14.19 8.76
N GLY A 344 18.30 -14.58 7.79
CA GLY A 344 19.02 -15.85 7.81
C GLY A 344 18.15 -17.10 7.52
N LYS A 345 16.83 -16.94 7.34
CA LYS A 345 15.92 -18.03 6.95
C LYS A 345 15.77 -18.14 5.44
N ILE A 346 15.75 -17.00 4.75
CA ILE A 346 15.62 -16.90 3.29
C ILE A 346 16.63 -15.89 2.73
N ALA A 347 16.89 -15.99 1.42
CA ALA A 347 17.76 -15.07 0.69
C ALA A 347 17.25 -14.86 -0.76
N PRO A 348 16.11 -14.19 -0.96
CA PRO A 348 15.59 -13.88 -2.28
C PRO A 348 16.43 -12.82 -3.00
N SER A 349 16.42 -12.86 -4.33
CA SER A 349 17.01 -11.87 -5.23
C SER A 349 16.00 -10.81 -5.69
N GLU A 350 14.70 -11.06 -5.53
CA GLU A 350 13.62 -10.12 -5.87
C GLU A 350 12.32 -10.46 -5.10
N VAL A 351 11.43 -9.48 -5.00
CA VAL A 351 10.13 -9.58 -4.32
C VAL A 351 9.01 -9.38 -5.33
N HIS A 352 7.95 -10.18 -5.21
CA HIS A 352 6.74 -10.08 -6.04
C HIS A 352 5.48 -10.01 -5.17
N SER A 353 4.47 -9.28 -5.64
CA SER A 353 3.14 -9.34 -5.03
C SER A 353 2.03 -9.01 -6.05
N ILE A 354 0.78 -9.05 -5.60
CA ILE A 354 -0.43 -8.73 -6.37
C ILE A 354 -0.41 -7.24 -6.72
N ASP A 355 -0.78 -6.88 -7.96
CA ASP A 355 -1.04 -5.48 -8.32
C ASP A 355 -2.23 -4.94 -7.51
N PRO A 356 -2.01 -4.00 -6.57
CA PRO A 356 -3.08 -3.53 -5.69
C PRO A 356 -4.15 -2.74 -6.45
N ALA A 357 -3.87 -2.28 -7.68
CA ALA A 357 -4.83 -1.56 -8.50
C ALA A 357 -5.75 -2.50 -9.30
N ALA A 358 -5.34 -3.75 -9.52
CA ALA A 358 -6.06 -4.71 -10.35
C ALA A 358 -7.19 -5.46 -9.61
N VAL A 359 -7.17 -5.45 -8.28
CA VAL A 359 -8.08 -6.24 -7.44
C VAL A 359 -8.82 -5.32 -6.46
N TRP A 360 -10.11 -5.54 -6.36
CA TRP A 360 -10.99 -4.84 -5.44
C TRP A 360 -12.19 -5.72 -5.09
N TYR A 361 -12.88 -5.39 -4.01
CA TYR A 361 -14.12 -6.07 -3.64
C TYR A 361 -15.06 -5.12 -2.88
N VAL A 362 -16.24 -5.64 -2.59
CA VAL A 362 -17.30 -4.92 -1.89
C VAL A 362 -17.64 -5.68 -0.61
N ASN A 363 -17.81 -5.01 0.52
CA ASN A 363 -18.38 -5.67 1.68
C ASN A 363 -19.88 -5.95 1.40
N PRO A 364 -20.36 -7.22 1.42
CA PRO A 364 -21.77 -7.52 1.14
C PRO A 364 -22.73 -6.90 2.16
N TYR A 365 -22.26 -6.62 3.38
CA TYR A 365 -23.03 -5.93 4.43
C TYR A 365 -22.93 -4.41 4.33
N ASN A 366 -21.99 -3.89 3.54
CA ASN A 366 -21.83 -2.46 3.28
C ASN A 366 -21.44 -2.19 1.82
N PRO A 367 -22.40 -2.30 0.88
CA PRO A 367 -22.11 -2.14 -0.55
C PRO A 367 -21.69 -0.73 -0.96
N THR A 368 -21.75 0.23 -0.03
CA THR A 368 -21.38 1.63 -0.26
C THR A 368 -19.89 1.91 -0.04
N LEU A 369 -19.14 0.95 0.52
CA LEU A 369 -17.70 1.01 0.72
C LEU A 369 -17.01 -0.11 -0.09
N PRO A 370 -16.85 0.08 -1.42
CA PRO A 370 -15.91 -0.74 -2.16
C PRO A 370 -14.49 -0.38 -1.74
N VAL A 371 -13.58 -1.36 -1.80
CA VAL A 371 -12.21 -1.22 -1.29
C VAL A 371 -11.18 -1.84 -2.22
N SER A 372 -10.03 -1.18 -2.34
CA SER A 372 -8.87 -1.66 -3.10
C SER A 372 -8.06 -2.68 -2.30
N TYR A 373 -7.38 -3.59 -2.98
CA TYR A 373 -6.65 -4.67 -2.31
C TYR A 373 -5.14 -4.39 -2.18
N VAL A 374 -4.76 -3.54 -1.22
CA VAL A 374 -3.37 -3.07 -1.04
C VAL A 374 -2.50 -4.00 -0.19
N ARG A 375 -3.15 -4.78 0.68
CA ARG A 375 -2.53 -5.51 1.79
C ARG A 375 -1.41 -6.48 1.39
N PRO A 376 -1.52 -7.31 0.33
CA PRO A 376 -0.43 -8.23 -0.05
C PRO A 376 0.86 -7.48 -0.39
N ALA A 377 0.79 -6.45 -1.23
CA ALA A 377 1.97 -5.72 -1.68
C ALA A 377 2.65 -5.01 -0.50
N LEU A 378 1.87 -4.36 0.36
CA LEU A 378 2.40 -3.62 1.51
C LEU A 378 2.96 -4.52 2.62
N THR A 379 2.61 -5.81 2.63
CA THR A 379 3.14 -6.78 3.61
C THR A 379 4.65 -7.00 3.44
N VAL A 380 5.10 -7.13 2.20
CA VAL A 380 6.51 -7.45 1.85
C VAL A 380 7.28 -6.27 1.31
N TRP A 381 6.63 -5.13 1.07
CA TRP A 381 7.32 -3.93 0.62
C TRP A 381 8.40 -3.44 1.61
N PRO A 382 8.16 -3.40 2.95
CA PRO A 382 9.23 -3.09 3.91
C PRO A 382 10.40 -4.10 3.87
N TYR A 383 10.12 -5.37 3.56
CA TYR A 383 11.16 -6.38 3.39
C TYR A 383 12.06 -6.05 2.18
N ALA A 384 11.47 -5.65 1.05
CA ALA A 384 12.22 -5.27 -0.14
C ALA A 384 13.11 -4.04 0.12
N ILE A 385 12.58 -3.03 0.83
CA ILE A 385 13.32 -1.84 1.25
C ILE A 385 14.53 -2.22 2.11
N ALA A 386 14.31 -2.98 3.19
CA ALA A 386 15.36 -3.33 4.16
C ALA A 386 16.50 -4.19 3.56
N ASN A 387 16.21 -4.93 2.48
CA ASN A 387 17.19 -5.78 1.81
C ASN A 387 17.67 -5.21 0.47
N ASN A 388 17.26 -4.00 0.11
CA ASN A 388 17.50 -3.36 -1.19
C ASN A 388 17.22 -4.29 -2.38
N LEU A 389 16.02 -4.85 -2.43
CA LEU A 389 15.61 -5.79 -3.48
C LEU A 389 14.68 -5.14 -4.50
N PRO A 390 14.79 -5.50 -5.80
CA PRO A 390 13.77 -5.21 -6.79
C PRO A 390 12.38 -5.68 -6.34
N PHE A 391 11.38 -4.82 -6.53
CA PHE A 391 9.98 -5.13 -6.22
C PHE A 391 9.15 -5.12 -7.51
N TYR A 392 8.43 -6.22 -7.76
CA TYR A 392 7.58 -6.37 -8.94
C TYR A 392 6.14 -6.63 -8.53
N LEU A 393 5.20 -6.19 -9.36
CA LEU A 393 3.81 -6.59 -9.27
C LEU A 393 3.53 -7.65 -10.32
N ALA A 394 2.84 -8.72 -9.94
CA ALA A 394 2.29 -9.74 -10.82
C ALA A 394 1.09 -9.18 -11.60
N ALA A 395 1.29 -8.04 -12.25
CA ALA A 395 0.22 -7.20 -12.76
C ALA A 395 -0.60 -7.90 -13.84
N LYS A 396 -0.03 -8.84 -14.60
CA LYS A 396 -0.74 -9.62 -15.63
C LYS A 396 -1.53 -10.83 -15.11
N VAL A 397 -1.56 -11.04 -13.80
CA VAL A 397 -2.31 -12.14 -13.17
C VAL A 397 -3.61 -11.59 -12.60
N SER A 398 -4.73 -11.99 -13.17
CA SER A 398 -6.05 -11.77 -12.57
C SER A 398 -6.21 -12.70 -11.36
N LEU A 399 -6.68 -12.15 -10.23
CA LEU A 399 -7.13 -12.96 -9.10
C LEU A 399 -8.59 -13.40 -9.23
N GLY A 400 -9.24 -13.07 -10.35
CA GLY A 400 -10.64 -13.39 -10.60
C GLY A 400 -11.56 -12.88 -9.50
N ASN A 401 -12.49 -13.73 -9.07
CA ASN A 401 -13.50 -13.38 -8.08
C ASN A 401 -12.94 -13.53 -6.65
N PRO A 402 -12.89 -12.45 -5.84
CA PRO A 402 -12.40 -12.50 -4.47
C PRO A 402 -13.22 -13.41 -3.54
N TYR A 403 -14.48 -13.72 -3.87
CA TYR A 403 -15.31 -14.65 -3.09
C TYR A 403 -15.10 -16.12 -3.46
N VAL A 404 -14.41 -16.41 -4.56
CA VAL A 404 -14.14 -17.77 -5.01
C VAL A 404 -12.63 -17.92 -5.24
N PRO A 405 -11.82 -17.88 -4.17
CA PRO A 405 -10.36 -17.90 -4.30
C PRO A 405 -9.81 -19.24 -4.84
N THR A 406 -10.67 -20.25 -4.96
CA THR A 406 -10.38 -21.58 -5.50
C THR A 406 -10.71 -21.74 -6.99
N GLN A 407 -11.02 -20.63 -7.68
CA GLN A 407 -11.25 -20.62 -9.13
C GLN A 407 -10.10 -21.28 -9.90
N SER A 408 -10.42 -22.29 -10.71
CA SER A 408 -9.40 -23.13 -11.36
C SER A 408 -8.61 -22.39 -12.42
N ASP A 409 -9.25 -21.53 -13.20
CA ASP A 409 -8.59 -20.69 -14.20
C ASP A 409 -7.60 -19.70 -13.56
N VAL A 410 -7.99 -19.06 -12.45
CA VAL A 410 -7.10 -18.21 -11.64
C VAL A 410 -5.91 -19.01 -11.10
N ALA A 411 -6.17 -20.18 -10.52
CA ALA A 411 -5.13 -21.05 -9.97
C ALA A 411 -4.15 -21.53 -11.06
N ILE A 412 -4.67 -21.88 -12.25
CA ILE A 412 -3.85 -22.30 -13.40
C ILE A 412 -3.00 -21.13 -13.90
N ALA A 413 -3.61 -19.95 -14.10
CA ALA A 413 -2.90 -18.76 -14.57
C ALA A 413 -1.79 -18.33 -13.58
N THR A 414 -2.09 -18.36 -12.28
CA THR A 414 -1.11 -18.02 -11.23
C THR A 414 0.03 -19.04 -11.18
N SER A 415 -0.27 -20.33 -11.28
CA SER A 415 0.74 -21.39 -11.33
C SER A 415 1.65 -21.24 -12.56
N GLN A 416 1.05 -21.02 -13.74
CA GLN A 416 1.81 -20.80 -14.98
C GLN A 416 2.68 -19.55 -14.91
N TYR A 417 2.19 -18.46 -14.31
CA TYR A 417 2.97 -17.24 -14.13
C TYR A 417 4.27 -17.50 -13.37
N PHE A 418 4.20 -18.16 -12.20
CA PHE A 418 5.37 -18.36 -11.35
C PHE A 418 6.27 -19.51 -11.77
N PHE A 419 5.72 -20.57 -12.39
CA PHE A 419 6.46 -21.83 -12.56
C PHE A 419 6.79 -22.17 -14.01
N ASN A 420 6.27 -21.46 -15.01
CA ASN A 420 6.52 -21.75 -16.43
C ASN A 420 7.24 -20.61 -17.16
N GLY A 421 7.74 -20.90 -18.36
CA GLY A 421 8.18 -19.90 -19.34
C GLY A 421 9.62 -19.40 -19.17
N GLY A 422 10.36 -19.87 -18.16
CA GLY A 422 11.77 -19.55 -17.96
C GLY A 422 12.03 -18.26 -17.18
N THR A 423 11.03 -17.39 -16.98
CA THR A 423 11.16 -16.07 -16.35
C THR A 423 11.80 -16.12 -14.96
N PHE A 424 11.48 -17.16 -14.17
CA PHE A 424 11.98 -17.32 -12.80
C PHE A 424 13.07 -18.38 -12.68
N SER A 425 13.59 -18.91 -13.80
CA SER A 425 14.73 -19.82 -13.76
C SER A 425 15.98 -19.12 -13.24
N ASN A 426 16.76 -19.82 -12.40
CA ASN A 426 17.94 -19.29 -11.70
C ASN A 426 17.63 -18.13 -10.72
N LYS A 427 16.38 -17.97 -10.28
CA LYS A 427 15.97 -16.95 -9.31
C LYS A 427 15.53 -17.54 -7.99
N THR A 428 15.78 -16.81 -6.92
CA THR A 428 15.11 -17.03 -5.63
C THR A 428 14.20 -15.85 -5.37
N ILE A 429 12.89 -16.04 -5.20
CA ILE A 429 11.95 -14.93 -5.06
C ILE A 429 11.14 -15.06 -3.76
N LEU A 430 10.79 -13.91 -3.17
CA LEU A 430 9.79 -13.83 -2.10
C LEU A 430 8.48 -13.30 -2.70
N VAL A 431 7.38 -13.96 -2.37
CA VAL A 431 6.03 -13.62 -2.84
C VAL A 431 5.14 -13.37 -1.64
N ALA A 432 4.46 -12.21 -1.58
CA ALA A 432 3.27 -12.06 -0.75
C ALA A 432 2.03 -12.23 -1.59
N TRP A 433 1.11 -13.08 -1.13
CA TRP A 433 -0.09 -13.43 -1.89
C TRP A 433 -1.35 -13.48 -1.05
N GLU A 434 -2.49 -13.59 -1.74
CA GLU A 434 -3.78 -13.83 -1.10
C GLU A 434 -3.87 -15.25 -0.57
N SER A 435 -4.19 -15.38 0.72
CA SER A 435 -4.17 -16.63 1.47
C SER A 435 -4.99 -17.75 0.81
N GLY A 436 -6.20 -17.41 0.37
CA GLY A 436 -7.13 -18.35 -0.26
C GLY A 436 -6.65 -18.89 -1.60
N HIS A 437 -5.71 -18.21 -2.28
CA HIS A 437 -5.21 -18.60 -3.60
C HIS A 437 -3.92 -19.42 -3.55
N ILE A 438 -3.18 -19.41 -2.43
CA ILE A 438 -1.85 -20.06 -2.34
C ILE A 438 -1.94 -21.55 -2.63
N LYS A 439 -2.71 -22.30 -1.84
CA LYS A 439 -2.81 -23.75 -2.01
C LYS A 439 -3.49 -24.17 -3.32
N PRO A 440 -4.52 -23.46 -3.82
CA PRO A 440 -5.04 -23.71 -5.16
C PRO A 440 -3.97 -23.69 -6.26
N PHE A 441 -3.14 -22.64 -6.37
CA PHE A 441 -2.13 -22.63 -7.45
C PHE A 441 -1.00 -23.64 -7.20
N LEU A 442 -0.67 -23.97 -5.95
CA LEU A 442 0.25 -25.07 -5.64
C LEU A 442 -0.32 -26.43 -6.08
N ASN A 443 -1.62 -26.66 -5.92
CA ASN A 443 -2.29 -27.85 -6.43
C ASN A 443 -2.27 -27.92 -7.96
N GLU A 444 -2.40 -26.78 -8.67
CA GLU A 444 -2.21 -26.75 -10.13
C GLU A 444 -0.77 -27.07 -10.53
N LEU A 445 0.21 -26.57 -9.77
CA LEU A 445 1.61 -26.96 -9.97
C LEU A 445 1.78 -28.48 -9.79
N ILE A 446 1.27 -29.08 -8.71
CA ILE A 446 1.36 -30.53 -8.46
C ILE A 446 0.70 -31.32 -9.60
N LYS A 447 -0.50 -30.91 -10.04
CA LYS A 447 -1.21 -31.56 -11.15
C LYS A 447 -0.45 -31.48 -12.47
N SER A 448 0.30 -30.39 -12.71
CA SER A 448 1.11 -30.26 -13.92
C SER A 448 2.15 -31.38 -14.06
N TYR A 449 2.57 -32.00 -12.95
CA TYR A 449 3.49 -33.14 -12.94
C TYR A 449 2.83 -34.49 -13.26
N GLY A 450 1.58 -34.50 -13.73
CA GLY A 450 0.82 -35.71 -14.06
C GLY A 450 0.05 -36.31 -12.88
N ILE A 451 0.02 -35.62 -11.73
CA ILE A 451 -0.71 -36.06 -10.55
C ILE A 451 -2.23 -35.89 -10.77
N PRO A 452 -3.05 -36.95 -10.57
CA PRO A 452 -4.51 -36.87 -10.74
C PRO A 452 -5.20 -35.87 -9.80
N ALA A 453 -6.32 -35.31 -10.25
CA ALA A 453 -7.10 -34.32 -9.49
C ALA A 453 -7.75 -34.88 -8.21
N ASP A 454 -7.86 -36.19 -8.07
CA ASP A 454 -8.37 -36.91 -6.88
C ASP A 454 -7.25 -37.48 -6.00
N SER A 455 -5.99 -37.13 -6.27
CA SER A 455 -4.84 -37.63 -5.53
C SER A 455 -4.80 -37.09 -4.10
N SER A 456 -4.48 -37.96 -3.13
CA SER A 456 -4.22 -37.57 -1.74
C SER A 456 -2.93 -36.76 -1.55
N LEU A 457 -2.15 -36.55 -2.61
CA LEU A 457 -0.97 -35.69 -2.60
C LEU A 457 -1.33 -34.20 -2.68
N LEU A 458 -2.54 -33.88 -3.14
CA LEU A 458 -3.03 -32.50 -3.23
C LEU A 458 -3.30 -31.93 -1.84
N LEU A 459 -3.06 -30.64 -1.71
CA LEU A 459 -3.27 -29.86 -0.50
C LEU A 459 -4.77 -29.62 -0.26
N ASP A 460 -5.20 -29.66 1.00
CA ASP A 460 -6.46 -29.05 1.41
C ASP A 460 -6.38 -27.54 1.14
N VAL A 461 -7.24 -27.04 0.26
CA VAL A 461 -7.21 -25.66 -0.23
C VAL A 461 -7.53 -24.62 0.83
N ALA A 462 -8.12 -25.02 1.96
CA ALA A 462 -8.42 -24.09 3.05
C ALA A 462 -7.14 -23.54 3.69
N TRP A 463 -7.05 -22.22 3.80
CA TRP A 463 -6.03 -21.54 4.62
C TRP A 463 -6.61 -21.20 5.99
N PRO A 464 -6.00 -21.65 7.11
CA PRO A 464 -6.51 -21.29 8.44
C PRO A 464 -6.46 -19.78 8.67
N SER A 465 -7.58 -19.16 9.04
CA SER A 465 -7.69 -17.69 9.15
C SER A 465 -6.70 -17.07 10.14
N ALA A 466 -6.35 -17.79 11.20
CA ALA A 466 -5.39 -17.36 12.21
C ALA A 466 -3.92 -17.64 11.83
N ASP A 467 -3.66 -18.34 10.72
CA ASP A 467 -2.29 -18.63 10.30
C ASP A 467 -1.74 -17.51 9.42
N TYR A 468 -0.76 -16.82 9.98
CA TYR A 468 0.04 -15.79 9.32
C TYR A 468 1.54 -16.09 9.37
N ASP A 469 1.91 -17.23 9.93
CA ASP A 469 3.30 -17.53 10.30
C ASP A 469 3.94 -18.51 9.32
N THR A 470 3.13 -19.40 8.71
CA THR A 470 3.59 -20.42 7.77
C THR A 470 4.14 -19.83 6.48
N ILE A 471 5.34 -20.29 6.07
CA ILE A 471 5.95 -19.96 4.79
C ILE A 471 5.94 -21.20 3.91
N TRP A 472 5.31 -21.12 2.74
CA TRP A 472 5.38 -22.17 1.73
C TRP A 472 6.63 -21.98 0.87
N THR A 473 7.40 -23.05 0.70
CA THR A 473 8.59 -23.05 -0.14
C THR A 473 8.37 -23.98 -1.32
N VAL A 474 8.62 -23.48 -2.53
CA VAL A 474 8.68 -24.26 -3.76
C VAL A 474 10.10 -24.23 -4.31
N THR A 475 10.70 -25.38 -4.55
CA THR A 475 12.02 -25.50 -5.19
C THR A 475 11.90 -26.31 -6.47
N LEU A 476 12.46 -25.79 -7.56
CA LEU A 476 12.64 -26.48 -8.84
C LEU A 476 14.15 -26.63 -9.09
N ASP A 477 14.63 -27.86 -9.19
CA ASP A 477 16.06 -28.14 -9.39
C ASP A 477 16.51 -27.93 -10.85
N ALA A 478 17.74 -28.33 -11.18
CA ALA A 478 18.32 -28.19 -12.52
C ALA A 478 17.61 -29.06 -13.59
N GLN A 479 16.85 -30.07 -13.17
CA GLN A 479 16.06 -30.96 -14.03
C GLN A 479 14.57 -30.59 -14.04
N GLY A 480 14.17 -29.57 -13.26
CA GLY A 480 12.77 -29.23 -13.05
C GLY A 480 12.06 -30.17 -12.09
N SER A 481 12.78 -30.93 -11.26
CA SER A 481 12.17 -31.69 -10.17
C SER A 481 11.63 -30.73 -9.12
N LEU A 482 10.41 -30.99 -8.66
CA LEU A 482 9.68 -30.18 -7.72
C LEU A 482 9.92 -30.65 -6.28
N THR A 483 10.14 -29.71 -5.37
CA THR A 483 9.89 -29.89 -3.93
C THR A 483 8.98 -28.79 -3.44
N ILE A 484 7.91 -29.15 -2.72
CA ILE A 484 7.02 -28.22 -2.01
C ILE A 484 7.06 -28.58 -0.53
N ASP A 485 7.30 -27.61 0.34
CA ASP A 485 7.24 -27.79 1.78
C ASP A 485 6.75 -26.52 2.52
N ASN A 486 6.43 -26.68 3.81
CA ASN A 486 6.12 -25.58 4.73
C ASN A 486 6.97 -25.67 6.01
N GLU A 487 8.26 -25.99 5.86
CA GLU A 487 9.17 -26.18 7.00
C GLU A 487 9.57 -24.85 7.68
N LEU A 488 9.42 -23.73 6.97
CA LEU A 488 9.80 -22.39 7.45
C LEU A 488 8.60 -21.65 8.05
N CYS A 489 8.89 -20.75 8.99
CA CYS A 489 7.92 -19.81 9.55
C CYS A 489 8.53 -18.42 9.81
N GLU A 490 7.70 -17.38 9.88
CA GLU A 490 8.12 -16.03 10.27
C GLU A 490 8.65 -15.99 11.70
N GLY A 491 8.01 -16.72 12.61
CA GLY A 491 8.31 -16.77 14.04
C GLY A 491 7.72 -15.59 14.82
N ILE A 492 6.64 -14.98 14.33
CA ILE A 492 5.95 -13.85 14.97
C ILE A 492 4.74 -14.36 15.75
N ASP A 493 4.63 -13.98 17.03
CA ASP A 493 3.45 -14.31 17.85
C ASP A 493 2.29 -13.35 17.53
N SER A 494 1.51 -13.70 16.50
CA SER A 494 0.37 -12.91 16.02
C SER A 494 -0.60 -12.51 17.12
N ALA A 495 -0.86 -13.40 18.09
CA ALA A 495 -1.86 -13.18 19.12
C ALA A 495 -1.42 -12.16 20.17
N ARG A 496 -0.13 -11.80 20.19
CA ARG A 496 0.46 -10.83 21.12
C ARG A 496 0.88 -9.53 20.44
N LEU A 497 0.65 -9.37 19.14
CA LEU A 497 0.91 -8.12 18.44
C LEU A 497 0.03 -7.00 19.02
N PRO A 498 0.55 -5.76 19.14
CA PRO A 498 -0.24 -4.65 19.64
C PRO A 498 -1.47 -4.34 18.75
N GLU A 499 -2.58 -3.99 19.39
CA GLU A 499 -3.83 -3.59 18.71
C GLU A 499 -3.74 -2.20 18.06
N THR A 500 -2.84 -1.34 18.53
CA THR A 500 -2.60 0.00 17.95
C THR A 500 -1.39 -0.02 17.04
N ALA A 501 -1.44 0.80 15.98
CA ALA A 501 -0.33 0.91 15.04
C ALA A 501 0.94 1.43 15.75
N PRO A 502 2.15 1.06 15.27
CA PRO A 502 3.39 1.63 15.80
C PRO A 502 3.42 3.14 15.57
N MET A 503 3.76 3.92 16.60
CA MET A 503 3.86 5.39 16.54
C MET A 503 5.33 5.81 16.36
N PHE A 504 5.59 6.72 15.41
CA PHE A 504 6.92 7.21 15.04
C PHE A 504 7.01 8.72 15.11
#